data_AF-A0A5U2FIJ3-F1
#
_entry.id   AF-A0A5U2FIJ3-F1
#
_cell.length_a   1.000
_cell.length_b   1.000
_cell.length_c   1.000
_cell.angle_alpha   90.00
_cell.angle_beta   90.00
_cell.angle_gamma   90.00
#
_symmetry.space_group_name_H-M   'P 1'
#
loop_
_entity.id
_entity.type
_entity.pdbx_description
1 polymer ?
#
loop_
_entity_poly.entity_id
_entity_poly.type
_entity_poly.pdbx_seq_one_letter_code
_entity_poly.pdbx_strand_id
1 'polypeptide(L)'
;MSGKSVDGLIEYVGLRATINLAKNAVPATRRVNNKPLSGDITLSAADVRAISADAVGEITDNSTMASANTPGWWRVAVSNSDTVTDFPTYPDGSKLYSYGYMLVEKIGEVWFQHYYAHMGANAKRQDWGTEPNTSRPWIIDYNTANKPSAGDVGALPITGGRLNGSLGIGTDNALGGNSIVLGDNDTGIKWHSDGVLGLYANNALVGYIDNS
;
A
#
# COMPACT_ATOMS: atom_id res chain seq x y z
N MET A 1 -64.39 -33.10 -36.20
CA MET A 1 -62.98 -33.43 -35.90
C MET A 1 -62.79 -34.81 -35.24
N SER A 2 -63.84 -35.64 -35.08
CA SER A 2 -63.68 -37.03 -34.64
C SER A 2 -62.95 -37.83 -35.72
N GLY A 3 -61.77 -38.39 -35.39
CA GLY A 3 -61.04 -39.34 -36.26
C GLY A 3 -59.64 -38.93 -36.75
N LYS A 4 -59.13 -37.71 -36.44
CA LYS A 4 -57.73 -37.35 -36.76
C LYS A 4 -56.80 -37.70 -35.60
N SER A 5 -55.64 -38.30 -35.91
CA SER A 5 -54.56 -38.51 -34.93
C SER A 5 -54.02 -37.17 -34.41
N VAL A 6 -53.42 -37.17 -33.22
CA VAL A 6 -52.79 -35.97 -32.62
C VAL A 6 -51.77 -35.36 -33.59
N ASP A 7 -50.95 -36.19 -34.24
CA ASP A 7 -49.99 -35.75 -35.26
C ASP A 7 -50.67 -35.11 -36.47
N GLY A 8 -51.78 -35.69 -36.96
CA GLY A 8 -52.54 -35.15 -38.08
C GLY A 8 -53.24 -33.82 -37.77
N LEU A 9 -53.55 -33.55 -36.50
CA LEU A 9 -54.06 -32.24 -36.06
C LEU A 9 -52.94 -31.20 -35.99
N ILE A 10 -51.77 -31.56 -35.43
CA ILE A 10 -50.60 -30.67 -35.34
C ILE A 10 -50.15 -30.18 -36.73
N GLU A 11 -50.18 -31.07 -37.72
CA GLU A 11 -49.86 -30.73 -39.11
C GLU A 11 -50.94 -29.84 -39.74
N TYR A 12 -52.23 -30.16 -39.57
CA TYR A 12 -53.34 -29.41 -40.14
C TYR A 12 -53.41 -27.95 -39.65
N VAL A 13 -53.06 -27.69 -38.38
CA VAL A 13 -53.01 -26.33 -37.82
C VAL A 13 -51.62 -25.67 -37.91
N GLY A 14 -50.65 -26.31 -38.58
CA GLY A 14 -49.31 -25.75 -38.80
C GLY A 14 -48.42 -25.65 -37.55
N LEU A 15 -48.75 -26.32 -36.45
CA LEU A 15 -48.03 -26.19 -35.17
C LEU A 15 -46.70 -26.96 -35.10
N ARG A 16 -46.38 -27.79 -36.10
CA ARG A 16 -45.19 -28.66 -36.08
C ARG A 16 -43.88 -27.86 -35.96
N ALA A 17 -43.80 -26.72 -36.63
CA ALA A 17 -42.65 -25.81 -36.54
C ALA A 17 -42.54 -25.16 -35.15
N THR A 18 -43.65 -24.65 -34.61
CA THR A 18 -43.72 -24.03 -33.28
C THR A 18 -43.31 -24.98 -32.16
N ILE A 19 -43.79 -26.23 -32.20
CA ILE A 19 -43.42 -27.27 -31.22
C ILE A 19 -41.92 -27.53 -31.25
N ASN A 20 -41.33 -27.64 -32.44
CA ASN A 20 -39.90 -27.89 -32.56
C ASN A 20 -39.04 -26.71 -32.09
N LEU A 21 -39.48 -25.47 -32.34
CA LEU A 21 -38.83 -24.26 -31.78
C LEU A 21 -38.95 -24.21 -30.24
N ALA A 22 -40.08 -24.63 -29.67
CA ALA A 22 -40.31 -24.61 -28.24
C ALA A 22 -39.55 -25.71 -27.45
N LYS A 23 -39.22 -26.85 -28.07
CA LYS A 23 -38.60 -28.01 -27.38
C LYS A 23 -37.31 -27.69 -26.62
N ASN A 24 -36.52 -26.73 -27.12
CA ASN A 24 -35.26 -26.30 -26.49
C ASN A 24 -35.26 -24.82 -26.11
N ALA A 25 -36.44 -24.18 -26.11
CA ALA A 25 -36.56 -22.78 -25.72
C ALA A 25 -36.29 -22.64 -24.21
N VAL A 26 -35.61 -21.55 -23.84
CA VAL A 26 -35.42 -21.21 -22.43
C VAL A 26 -36.78 -20.80 -21.84
N PRO A 27 -37.26 -21.44 -20.76
CA PRO A 27 -38.52 -21.04 -20.14
C PRO A 27 -38.48 -19.58 -19.68
N ALA A 28 -39.56 -18.83 -19.89
CA ALA A 28 -39.64 -17.42 -19.47
C ALA A 28 -39.53 -17.20 -17.95
N THR A 29 -39.70 -18.26 -17.16
CA THR A 29 -39.48 -18.26 -15.70
C THR A 29 -38.01 -18.39 -15.32
N ARG A 30 -37.11 -18.70 -16.25
CA ARG A 30 -35.68 -18.79 -15.98
C ARG A 30 -35.14 -17.42 -15.60
N ARG A 31 -34.35 -17.40 -14.53
CA ARG A 31 -33.66 -16.22 -14.03
C ARG A 31 -32.15 -16.42 -14.02
N VAL A 32 -31.41 -15.32 -14.17
CA VAL A 32 -29.99 -15.21 -13.84
C VAL A 32 -29.87 -14.21 -12.69
N ASN A 33 -29.32 -14.65 -11.55
CA ASN A 33 -29.23 -13.83 -10.33
C ASN A 33 -30.54 -13.10 -9.99
N ASN A 34 -31.66 -13.83 -9.94
CA ASN A 34 -33.01 -13.30 -9.69
C ASN A 34 -33.60 -12.34 -10.74
N LYS A 35 -32.90 -12.03 -11.84
CA LYS A 35 -33.41 -11.22 -12.94
C LYS A 35 -34.02 -12.08 -14.06
N PRO A 36 -35.24 -11.78 -14.56
CA PRO A 36 -35.88 -12.54 -15.64
C PRO A 36 -35.17 -12.34 -16.98
N LEU A 37 -35.17 -13.36 -17.84
CA LEU A 37 -34.60 -13.31 -19.19
C LEU A 37 -35.59 -12.75 -20.23
N SER A 38 -36.18 -11.59 -19.94
CA SER A 38 -37.18 -10.95 -20.82
C SER A 38 -36.63 -9.78 -21.64
N GLY A 39 -35.34 -9.45 -21.50
CA GLY A 39 -34.64 -8.38 -22.21
C GLY A 39 -33.17 -8.29 -21.82
N ASP A 40 -32.52 -7.19 -22.21
CA ASP A 40 -31.12 -6.93 -21.87
C ASP A 40 -30.93 -6.80 -20.34
N ILE A 41 -29.80 -7.32 -19.85
CA ILE A 41 -29.44 -7.28 -18.43
C ILE A 41 -28.22 -6.40 -18.24
N THR A 42 -28.40 -5.28 -17.56
CA THR A 42 -27.28 -4.50 -17.01
C THR A 42 -26.83 -5.11 -15.68
N LEU A 43 -25.54 -5.42 -15.59
CA LEU A 43 -24.89 -5.89 -14.37
C LEU A 43 -24.13 -4.74 -13.72
N SER A 44 -24.30 -4.59 -12.41
CA SER A 44 -23.46 -3.77 -11.54
C SER A 44 -22.34 -4.62 -10.93
N ALA A 45 -21.34 -3.95 -10.35
CA ALA A 45 -20.30 -4.66 -9.59
C ALA A 45 -20.90 -5.48 -8.44
N ALA A 46 -21.96 -4.97 -7.80
CA ALA A 46 -22.67 -5.68 -6.74
C ALA A 46 -23.33 -6.99 -7.23
N ASP A 47 -23.86 -7.02 -8.47
CA ASP A 47 -24.51 -8.21 -9.04
C ASP A 47 -23.55 -9.42 -9.15
N VAL A 48 -22.24 -9.17 -9.26
CA VAL A 48 -21.21 -10.20 -9.45
C VAL A 48 -20.15 -10.21 -8.35
N ARG A 49 -20.38 -9.49 -7.24
CA ARG A 49 -19.43 -9.33 -6.12
C ARG A 49 -18.06 -8.78 -6.54
N ALA A 50 -18.04 -7.95 -7.57
CA ALA A 50 -16.85 -7.21 -8.00
C ALA A 50 -16.71 -5.90 -7.20
N ILE A 51 -15.53 -5.31 -7.25
CA ILE A 51 -15.29 -3.95 -6.77
C ILE A 51 -15.78 -2.97 -7.84
N SER A 52 -16.56 -1.96 -7.42
CA SER A 52 -17.02 -0.89 -8.31
C SER A 52 -15.85 -0.06 -8.84
N ALA A 53 -15.90 0.36 -10.10
CA ALA A 53 -14.97 1.37 -10.63
C ALA A 53 -15.28 2.77 -10.09
N ASP A 54 -16.56 3.03 -9.77
CA ASP A 54 -17.01 4.26 -9.16
C ASP A 54 -16.73 4.27 -7.65
N ALA A 55 -16.55 5.46 -7.10
CA ALA A 55 -16.41 5.63 -5.66
C ALA A 55 -17.71 5.23 -4.94
N VAL A 56 -17.57 4.42 -3.89
CA VAL A 56 -18.70 3.97 -3.05
C VAL A 56 -19.02 4.96 -1.93
N GLY A 57 -18.19 5.99 -1.75
CA GLY A 57 -18.36 7.05 -0.78
C GLY A 57 -17.31 8.15 -0.91
N GLU A 58 -17.48 9.22 -0.12
CA GLU A 58 -16.59 10.37 -0.09
C GLU A 58 -16.20 10.74 1.35
N ILE A 59 -14.92 11.02 1.58
CA ILE A 59 -14.40 11.59 2.82
C ILE A 59 -14.19 13.09 2.61
N THR A 60 -14.80 13.89 3.49
CA THR A 60 -14.75 15.36 3.48
C THR A 60 -14.31 15.90 4.84
N ASP A 61 -14.24 17.21 4.97
CA ASP A 61 -13.89 17.89 6.23
C ASP A 61 -14.76 17.42 7.40
N ASN A 62 -14.16 17.33 8.59
CA ASN A 62 -14.78 16.87 9.85
C ASN A 62 -15.23 15.39 9.88
N SER A 63 -14.93 14.61 8.82
CA SER A 63 -15.10 13.15 8.82
C SER A 63 -13.87 12.46 9.44
N THR A 64 -13.83 11.13 9.36
CA THR A 64 -12.62 10.34 9.64
C THR A 64 -12.30 9.49 8.42
N MET A 65 -11.03 9.10 8.24
CA MET A 65 -10.68 8.09 7.26
C MET A 65 -11.32 6.74 7.64
N ALA A 66 -11.47 6.47 8.94
CA ALA A 66 -12.11 5.26 9.45
C ALA A 66 -13.63 5.17 9.13
N SER A 67 -14.32 6.28 8.86
CA SER A 67 -15.75 6.24 8.50
C SER A 67 -16.02 5.55 7.17
N ALA A 68 -15.00 5.35 6.35
CA ALA A 68 -15.06 4.56 5.13
C ALA A 68 -15.15 3.07 5.44
N ASN A 69 -16.35 2.60 5.81
CA ASN A 69 -16.62 1.25 6.32
C ASN A 69 -17.20 0.27 5.28
N THR A 70 -17.33 0.71 4.03
CA THR A 70 -17.83 -0.12 2.92
C THR A 70 -16.68 -0.45 1.97
N PRO A 71 -16.47 -1.73 1.60
CA PRO A 71 -15.44 -2.11 0.65
C PRO A 71 -15.59 -1.43 -0.71
N GLY A 72 -14.49 -0.97 -1.29
CA GLY A 72 -14.44 -0.29 -2.57
C GLY A 72 -13.57 0.96 -2.56
N TRP A 73 -13.62 1.71 -3.66
CA TRP A 73 -12.92 2.97 -3.79
C TRP A 73 -13.69 4.09 -3.12
N TRP A 74 -13.00 4.94 -2.36
CA TRP A 74 -13.53 6.14 -1.74
C TRP A 74 -12.84 7.36 -2.32
N ARG A 75 -13.60 8.40 -2.64
CA ARG A 75 -13.04 9.70 -2.98
C ARG A 75 -12.61 10.39 -1.69
N VAL A 76 -11.41 10.97 -1.69
CA VAL A 76 -10.94 11.80 -0.57
C VAL A 76 -10.88 13.24 -1.07
N ALA A 77 -11.78 14.07 -0.57
CA ALA A 77 -11.96 15.46 -0.96
C ALA A 77 -11.94 16.36 0.29
N VAL A 78 -10.83 16.28 1.04
CA VAL A 78 -10.66 17.00 2.30
C VAL A 78 -9.96 18.32 2.02
N SER A 79 -10.66 19.43 2.25
CA SER A 79 -10.15 20.79 2.03
C SER A 79 -9.32 21.29 3.21
N ASN A 80 -9.62 20.81 4.42
CA ASN A 80 -8.83 21.06 5.61
C ASN A 80 -8.55 19.74 6.35
N SER A 81 -7.36 19.18 6.14
CA SER A 81 -6.97 17.90 6.72
C SER A 81 -6.87 17.93 8.24
N ASP A 82 -6.72 19.09 8.89
CA ASP A 82 -6.75 19.22 10.36
C ASP A 82 -8.10 18.83 10.98
N THR A 83 -9.18 18.93 10.20
CA THR A 83 -10.52 18.50 10.64
C THR A 83 -10.72 17.00 10.63
N VAL A 84 -9.84 16.24 9.96
CA VAL A 84 -9.88 14.78 9.90
C VAL A 84 -8.84 14.23 10.88
N THR A 85 -9.31 13.71 12.00
CA THR A 85 -8.48 13.40 13.18
C THR A 85 -7.52 12.24 12.95
N ASP A 86 -7.88 11.29 12.10
CA ASP A 86 -7.07 10.13 11.74
C ASP A 86 -6.49 10.24 10.32
N PHE A 87 -6.30 11.47 9.82
CA PHE A 87 -5.67 11.69 8.51
C PHE A 87 -4.20 11.21 8.51
N PRO A 88 -3.71 10.60 7.41
CA PRO A 88 -2.30 10.19 7.31
C PRO A 88 -1.33 11.36 7.53
N THR A 89 -0.38 11.16 8.45
CA THR A 89 0.55 12.19 8.91
C THR A 89 1.97 11.62 8.90
N TYR A 90 2.90 12.34 8.25
CA TYR A 90 4.32 12.02 8.21
C TYR A 90 4.95 11.99 9.60
N PRO A 91 6.12 11.34 9.79
CA PRO A 91 6.79 11.29 11.08
C PRO A 91 7.10 12.67 11.70
N ASP A 92 7.23 13.72 10.89
CA ASP A 92 7.46 15.10 11.33
C ASP A 92 6.18 15.84 11.77
N GLY A 93 5.02 15.19 11.68
CA GLY A 93 3.71 15.76 12.02
C GLY A 93 2.99 16.46 10.87
N SER A 94 3.61 16.60 9.69
CA SER A 94 2.94 17.17 8.52
C SER A 94 1.97 16.16 7.88
N LYS A 95 0.83 16.63 7.38
CA LYS A 95 -0.18 15.75 6.77
C LYS A 95 0.13 15.47 5.30
N LEU A 96 -0.28 14.30 4.81
CA LEU A 96 -0.27 14.02 3.38
C LEU A 96 -1.18 15.00 2.64
N TYR A 97 -0.94 15.21 1.34
CA TYR A 97 -1.82 16.03 0.50
C TYR A 97 -3.25 15.46 0.55
N SER A 98 -4.24 16.33 0.80
CA SER A 98 -5.53 15.92 1.36
C SER A 98 -6.62 15.55 0.33
N TYR A 99 -6.29 15.58 -0.95
CA TYR A 99 -7.15 15.08 -2.03
C TYR A 99 -6.57 13.80 -2.61
N GLY A 100 -7.42 12.88 -3.04
CA GLY A 100 -7.01 11.62 -3.65
C GLY A 100 -8.12 10.59 -3.64
N TYR A 101 -7.73 9.32 -3.53
CA TYR A 101 -8.65 8.21 -3.40
C TYR A 101 -8.12 7.18 -2.41
N MET A 102 -9.01 6.39 -1.83
CA MET A 102 -8.68 5.35 -0.87
C MET A 102 -9.34 4.04 -1.27
N LEU A 103 -8.58 2.95 -1.24
CA LEU A 103 -9.14 1.61 -1.31
C LEU A 103 -9.48 1.12 0.10
N VAL A 104 -10.69 0.61 0.27
CA VAL A 104 -11.12 -0.09 1.48
C VAL A 104 -11.40 -1.54 1.14
N GLU A 105 -10.80 -2.47 1.88
CA GLU A 105 -11.06 -3.89 1.74
C GLU A 105 -11.49 -4.50 3.07
N LYS A 106 -12.33 -5.53 3.00
CA LYS A 106 -12.73 -6.34 4.14
C LYS A 106 -12.76 -7.81 3.76
N ILE A 107 -11.94 -8.61 4.40
CA ILE A 107 -11.82 -10.05 4.16
C ILE A 107 -11.87 -10.76 5.50
N GLY A 108 -12.97 -11.48 5.77
CA GLY A 108 -13.21 -12.06 7.09
C GLY A 108 -13.24 -10.99 8.18
N GLU A 109 -12.40 -11.16 9.19
CA GLU A 109 -12.23 -10.22 10.32
C GLU A 109 -11.03 -9.28 10.12
N VAL A 110 -10.58 -9.09 8.87
CA VAL A 110 -9.53 -8.14 8.53
C VAL A 110 -10.14 -7.02 7.71
N TRP A 111 -9.82 -5.79 8.08
CA TRP A 111 -10.06 -4.61 7.26
C TRP A 111 -8.74 -3.96 6.88
N PHE A 112 -8.72 -3.34 5.71
CA PHE A 112 -7.55 -2.68 5.14
C PHE A 112 -7.96 -1.35 4.52
N GLN A 113 -7.15 -0.33 4.73
CA GLN A 113 -7.28 0.97 4.07
C GLN A 113 -5.96 1.35 3.42
N HIS A 114 -6.01 1.75 2.14
CA HIS A 114 -4.87 2.23 1.39
C HIS A 114 -5.21 3.56 0.73
N TYR A 115 -4.63 4.63 1.26
CA TYR A 115 -4.79 5.97 0.74
C TYR A 115 -3.73 6.29 -0.32
N TYR A 116 -4.19 6.77 -1.46
CA TYR A 116 -3.40 7.27 -2.57
C TYR A 116 -3.61 8.78 -2.66
N ALA A 117 -2.68 9.56 -2.11
CA ALA A 117 -2.73 11.01 -2.19
C ALA A 117 -2.51 11.45 -3.64
N HIS A 118 -3.20 12.50 -4.08
CA HIS A 118 -3.12 13.02 -5.45
C HIS A 118 -1.70 13.46 -5.86
N MET A 119 -0.83 13.75 -4.89
CA MET A 119 0.59 14.08 -5.13
C MET A 119 1.53 12.84 -5.06
N GLY A 120 0.98 11.63 -5.05
CA GLY A 120 1.73 10.37 -5.20
C GLY A 120 2.19 9.71 -3.90
N ALA A 121 1.98 10.35 -2.74
CA ALA A 121 2.25 9.71 -1.45
C ALA A 121 1.18 8.64 -1.15
N ASN A 122 1.62 7.51 -0.59
CA ASN A 122 0.74 6.41 -0.23
C ASN A 122 0.82 6.13 1.27
N ALA A 123 -0.32 5.86 1.89
CA ALA A 123 -0.41 5.46 3.29
C ALA A 123 -1.34 4.27 3.43
N LYS A 124 -1.02 3.34 4.32
CA LYS A 124 -1.86 2.17 4.60
C LYS A 124 -1.96 1.84 6.08
N ARG A 125 -3.07 1.25 6.45
CA ARG A 125 -3.27 0.64 7.77
C ARG A 125 -4.19 -0.57 7.64
N GLN A 126 -4.01 -1.51 8.56
CA GLN A 126 -4.75 -2.76 8.60
C GLN A 126 -4.87 -3.17 10.05
N ASP A 127 -6.02 -3.71 10.44
CA ASP A 127 -6.16 -4.37 11.73
C ASP A 127 -7.18 -5.51 11.67
N TRP A 128 -7.23 -6.26 12.76
CA TRP A 128 -8.33 -7.18 13.02
C TRP A 128 -9.56 -6.40 13.51
N GLY A 129 -10.73 -6.68 12.95
CA GLY A 129 -11.98 -6.03 13.33
C GLY A 129 -13.08 -6.20 12.29
N THR A 130 -14.33 -6.05 12.75
CA THR A 130 -15.50 -6.07 11.86
C THR A 130 -15.65 -4.77 11.08
N GLU A 131 -15.02 -3.68 11.50
CA GLU A 131 -15.07 -2.36 10.85
C GLU A 131 -13.73 -1.62 10.98
N PRO A 132 -13.43 -0.69 10.05
CA PRO A 132 -12.26 0.16 10.16
C PRO A 132 -12.24 0.98 11.45
N ASN A 133 -11.04 1.09 12.03
CA ASN A 133 -10.82 1.82 13.28
C ASN A 133 -9.42 2.46 13.28
N THR A 134 -9.07 3.15 14.37
CA THR A 134 -7.81 3.90 14.49
C THR A 134 -6.80 3.23 15.42
N SER A 135 -6.99 1.97 15.80
CA SER A 135 -6.10 1.24 16.70
C SER A 135 -4.70 1.04 16.11
N ARG A 136 -4.60 1.02 14.77
CA ARG A 136 -3.33 0.95 14.05
C ARG A 136 -3.04 2.29 13.37
N PRO A 137 -1.84 2.85 13.57
CA PRO A 137 -1.45 4.07 12.89
C PRO A 137 -1.28 3.83 11.38
N TRP A 138 -1.29 4.91 10.62
CA TRP A 138 -0.92 4.87 9.22
C TRP A 138 0.58 4.58 9.06
N ILE A 139 0.91 3.69 8.14
CA ILE A 139 2.26 3.50 7.62
C ILE A 139 2.34 4.21 6.27
N ILE A 140 3.24 5.17 6.16
CA ILE A 140 3.47 5.94 4.93
C ILE A 140 4.67 5.36 4.21
N ASP A 141 4.52 5.11 2.92
CA ASP A 141 5.60 4.57 2.11
C ASP A 141 6.78 5.53 1.99
N TYR A 142 7.99 4.98 1.94
CA TYR A 142 9.17 5.78 1.65
C TYR A 142 9.07 6.37 0.24
N ASN A 143 9.37 7.66 0.14
CA ASN A 143 9.35 8.41 -1.11
C ASN A 143 10.26 9.65 -0.99
N THR A 144 10.29 10.51 -2.00
CA THR A 144 11.16 11.70 -1.99
C THR A 144 10.84 12.70 -0.87
N ALA A 145 9.58 12.78 -0.42
CA ALA A 145 9.15 13.61 0.71
C ALA A 145 9.28 12.89 2.07
N ASN A 146 9.22 11.56 2.09
CA ASN A 146 9.39 10.72 3.28
C ASN A 146 10.52 9.72 3.05
N LYS A 147 11.76 10.19 3.01
CA LYS A 147 12.94 9.32 2.91
C LYS A 147 13.61 9.23 4.27
N PRO A 148 14.26 8.10 4.60
CA PRO A 148 15.08 8.03 5.80
C PRO A 148 16.18 9.10 5.79
N SER A 149 16.42 9.71 6.95
CA SER A 149 17.60 10.54 7.20
C SER A 149 18.84 9.65 7.42
N ALA A 150 20.02 10.27 7.40
CA ALA A 150 21.25 9.57 7.78
C ALA A 150 21.18 9.02 9.22
N GLY A 151 20.51 9.74 10.13
CA GLY A 151 20.27 9.29 11.49
C GLY A 151 19.39 8.03 11.57
N ASP A 152 18.33 7.96 10.76
CA ASP A 152 17.39 6.83 10.76
C ASP A 152 18.02 5.51 10.32
N VAL A 153 19.08 5.58 9.51
CA VAL A 153 19.80 4.40 8.99
C VAL A 153 21.20 4.22 9.59
N GLY A 154 21.58 5.07 10.57
CA GLY A 154 22.91 5.03 11.17
C GLY A 154 24.06 5.41 10.23
N ALA A 155 23.77 6.15 9.15
CA ALA A 155 24.77 6.66 8.23
C ALA A 155 25.38 7.98 8.70
N LEU A 156 26.58 8.29 8.22
CA LEU A 156 27.18 9.62 8.40
C LEU A 156 26.50 10.64 7.47
N PRO A 157 26.04 11.81 7.95
CA PRO A 157 25.42 12.82 7.10
C PRO A 157 26.39 13.41 6.08
N ILE A 158 25.89 13.84 4.92
CA ILE A 158 26.69 14.52 3.88
C ILE A 158 27.26 15.87 4.34
N THR A 159 26.65 16.47 5.37
CA THR A 159 27.12 17.70 6.02
C THR A 159 28.26 17.44 7.00
N GLY A 160 28.73 16.19 7.10
CA GLY A 160 29.67 15.74 8.12
C GLY A 160 28.97 15.36 9.43
N GLY A 161 29.76 14.89 10.39
CA GLY A 161 29.31 14.46 11.70
C GLY A 161 30.48 13.91 12.54
N ARG A 162 30.17 13.40 13.72
CA ARG A 162 31.15 12.76 14.61
C ARG A 162 31.06 11.25 14.50
N LEU A 163 32.17 10.59 14.17
CA LEU A 163 32.36 9.16 14.39
C LEU A 163 32.87 8.97 15.82
N ASN A 164 32.13 8.22 16.66
CA ASN A 164 32.50 7.95 18.05
C ASN A 164 33.40 6.72 18.22
N GLY A 165 33.75 6.04 17.11
CA GLY A 165 34.59 4.85 17.11
C GLY A 165 35.64 4.92 16.00
N SER A 166 36.44 3.87 15.93
CA SER A 166 37.47 3.72 14.91
C SER A 166 36.86 3.45 13.53
N LEU A 167 37.56 3.88 12.49
CA LEU A 167 37.19 3.62 11.09
C LEU A 167 38.14 2.60 10.48
N GLY A 168 37.59 1.56 9.87
CA GLY A 168 38.35 0.62 9.06
C GLY A 168 37.97 0.76 7.59
N ILE A 169 38.96 0.85 6.70
CA ILE A 169 38.75 0.94 5.25
C ILE A 169 39.21 -0.38 4.63
N GLY A 170 38.24 -1.22 4.24
CA GLY A 170 38.47 -2.54 3.65
C GLY A 170 38.84 -3.63 4.67
N THR A 171 38.72 -3.34 5.97
CA THR A 171 39.15 -4.20 7.08
C THR A 171 38.52 -3.72 8.39
N ASP A 172 38.45 -4.58 9.41
CA ASP A 172 38.10 -4.17 10.77
C ASP A 172 39.26 -3.36 11.38
N ASN A 173 38.96 -2.46 12.33
CA ASN A 173 39.99 -1.66 12.98
C ASN A 173 40.41 -2.27 14.33
N ALA A 174 41.63 -2.79 14.40
CA ALA A 174 42.25 -3.32 15.62
C ALA A 174 43.16 -2.31 16.35
N LEU A 175 43.50 -1.17 15.74
CA LEU A 175 44.21 -0.09 16.43
C LEU A 175 43.36 0.53 17.56
N GLY A 176 42.03 0.49 17.43
CA GLY A 176 41.07 0.98 18.41
C GLY A 176 41.10 2.50 18.61
N GLY A 177 40.28 2.99 19.55
CA GLY A 177 40.18 4.43 19.85
C GLY A 177 39.80 5.27 18.63
N ASN A 178 40.32 6.50 18.59
CA ASN A 178 40.14 7.42 17.46
C ASN A 178 41.22 7.15 16.41
N SER A 179 40.98 6.19 15.52
CA SER A 179 41.94 5.77 14.50
C SER A 179 41.27 5.44 13.17
N ILE A 180 42.10 5.43 12.12
CA ILE A 180 41.74 4.97 10.77
C ILE A 180 42.75 3.91 10.36
N VAL A 181 42.30 2.71 9.97
CA VAL A 181 43.15 1.66 9.38
C VAL A 181 42.79 1.39 7.93
N LEU A 182 43.78 1.00 7.15
CA LEU A 182 43.68 0.85 5.70
C LEU A 182 44.43 -0.42 5.27
N GLY A 183 43.78 -1.30 4.50
CA GLY A 183 44.41 -2.48 3.90
C GLY A 183 44.52 -3.71 4.82
N ASP A 184 44.91 -3.52 6.09
CA ASP A 184 44.87 -4.52 7.16
C ASP A 184 44.31 -3.89 8.46
N ASN A 185 44.14 -4.69 9.51
CA ASN A 185 43.46 -4.22 10.72
C ASN A 185 44.34 -3.42 11.69
N ASP A 186 45.64 -3.24 11.41
CA ASP A 186 46.60 -2.65 12.35
C ASP A 186 47.65 -1.72 11.71
N THR A 187 47.45 -1.33 10.45
CA THR A 187 48.18 -0.29 9.72
C THR A 187 47.28 0.92 9.48
N GLY A 188 47.74 2.11 9.89
CA GLY A 188 46.89 3.30 9.84
C GLY A 188 47.41 4.52 10.60
N ILE A 189 46.49 5.40 10.99
CA ILE A 189 46.76 6.59 11.81
C ILE A 189 45.90 6.58 13.08
N LYS A 190 46.47 7.00 14.21
CA LYS A 190 45.79 7.00 15.51
C LYS A 190 46.08 8.27 16.31
N TRP A 191 45.03 8.91 16.81
CA TRP A 191 45.15 10.03 17.73
C TRP A 191 45.64 9.55 19.11
N HIS A 192 46.61 10.25 19.69
CA HIS A 192 47.15 9.95 21.02
C HIS A 192 46.78 11.01 22.05
N SER A 193 47.01 12.28 21.72
CA SER A 193 46.74 13.44 22.55
C SER A 193 46.54 14.66 21.67
N ASP A 194 46.18 15.80 22.27
CA ASP A 194 46.10 17.06 21.54
C ASP A 194 47.42 17.36 20.82
N GLY A 195 47.35 17.66 19.52
CA GLY A 195 48.53 17.87 18.66
C GLY A 195 49.33 16.63 18.23
N VAL A 196 49.05 15.43 18.75
CA VAL A 196 49.86 14.22 18.51
C VAL A 196 49.11 13.13 17.74
N LEU A 197 49.58 12.83 16.53
CA LEU A 197 49.05 11.78 15.65
C LEU A 197 50.11 10.71 15.37
N GLY A 198 49.83 9.46 15.72
CA GLY A 198 50.73 8.32 15.48
C GLY A 198 50.47 7.65 14.13
N LEU A 199 51.55 7.25 13.46
CA LEU A 199 51.55 6.46 12.23
C LEU A 199 51.88 5.01 12.58
N TYR A 200 51.01 4.08 12.21
CA TYR A 200 51.12 2.66 12.56
C TYR A 200 51.27 1.80 11.31
N ALA A 201 52.13 0.78 11.40
CA ALA A 201 52.22 -0.30 10.43
C ALA A 201 52.33 -1.63 11.18
N ASN A 202 51.42 -2.57 10.89
CA ASN A 202 51.38 -3.89 11.53
C ASN A 202 51.47 -3.81 13.06
N ASN A 203 50.62 -2.96 13.65
CA ASN A 203 50.54 -2.65 15.09
C ASN A 203 51.80 -1.99 15.71
N ALA A 204 52.80 -1.64 14.91
CA ALA A 204 53.99 -0.92 15.35
C ALA A 204 53.86 0.58 15.09
N LEU A 205 54.15 1.42 16.09
CA LEU A 205 54.29 2.87 15.90
C LEU A 205 55.58 3.15 15.12
N VAL A 206 55.44 3.62 13.87
CA VAL A 206 56.57 3.88 12.95
C VAL A 206 56.90 5.36 12.80
N GLY A 207 56.05 6.25 13.31
CA GLY A 207 56.30 7.69 13.32
C GLY A 207 55.21 8.48 14.02
N TYR A 208 55.45 9.77 14.25
CA TYR A 208 54.46 10.71 14.78
C TYR A 208 54.50 12.03 14.01
N ILE A 209 53.34 12.67 13.93
CA ILE A 209 53.21 14.10 13.67
C ILE A 209 52.95 14.73 15.04
N ASP A 210 53.82 15.66 15.43
CA ASP A 210 53.75 16.37 16.70
C ASP A 210 54.01 17.85 16.43
N ASN A 211 53.11 18.70 16.93
CA ASN A 211 53.20 20.15 16.83
C ASN A 211 53.16 20.85 18.19
N SER A 212 53.38 20.09 19.28
CA SER A 212 53.59 20.62 20.62
C SER A 212 54.93 21.33 20.78
#